data_AF-C0FX70-F1
#
_entry.id   AF-C0FX70-F1
#
_cell.length_a   1.000
_cell.length_b   1.000
_cell.length_c   1.000
_cell.angle_alpha   90.00
_cell.angle_beta   90.00
_cell.angle_gamma   90.00
#
_symmetry.space_group_name_H-M   'P 1'
#
loop_
_entity.id
_entity.type
_entity.pdbx_description
1 polymer ?
#
loop_
_entity_poly.entity_id
_entity_poly.type
_entity_poly.pdbx_seq_one_letter_code
_entity_poly.pdbx_strand_id
1 'polypeptide(L)'
;MLEWSTDEDFWVRRIAIDHQLCRKERTNTELLEKILVNNFGSSEFFINKAIGWSLRDYSKTNQDWVRNFVETHKDKMDKLSIREASKYL
;
A
#
# COMPACT_ATOMS: atom_id res chain seq x y z
N MET A 1 7.45 11.91 -3.28
CA MET A 1 6.65 10.78 -2.76
C MET A 1 7.47 9.78 -1.97
N LEU A 2 8.60 9.26 -2.51
CA LEU A 2 9.44 8.34 -1.72
C LEU A 2 9.94 8.98 -0.42
N GLU A 3 10.44 10.22 -0.47
CA GLU A 3 10.81 11.00 0.73
C GLU A 3 9.62 11.23 1.68
N TRP A 4 8.45 11.59 1.14
CA TRP A 4 7.24 11.82 1.92
C TRP A 4 6.70 10.55 2.59
N SER A 5 7.07 9.36 2.10
CA SER A 5 6.65 8.10 2.72
C SER A 5 7.32 7.82 4.07
N THR A 6 8.33 8.59 4.45
CA THR A 6 9.05 8.49 5.73
C THR A 6 8.91 9.75 6.58
N ASP A 7 8.02 10.67 6.21
CA ASP A 7 7.77 11.91 6.96
C ASP A 7 7.28 11.62 8.38
N GLU A 8 7.52 12.52 9.33
CA GLU A 8 7.04 12.36 10.71
C GLU A 8 5.51 12.44 10.79
N ASP A 9 4.88 13.29 9.98
CA ASP A 9 3.43 13.42 9.89
C ASP A 9 2.83 12.27 9.07
N PHE A 10 1.97 11.49 9.72
CA PHE A 10 1.30 10.37 9.07
C PHE A 10 0.34 10.79 7.95
N TRP A 11 -0.14 12.03 7.94
CA TRP A 11 -0.93 12.55 6.82
C TRP A 11 -0.10 12.73 5.56
N VAL A 12 1.15 13.19 5.68
CA VAL A 12 2.08 13.30 4.55
C VAL A 12 2.43 11.90 4.02
N ARG A 13 2.72 10.94 4.91
CA ARG A 13 2.94 9.54 4.53
C ARG A 13 1.72 8.95 3.83
N ARG A 14 0.51 9.22 4.32
CA ARG A 14 -0.73 8.76 3.69
C ARG A 14 -0.90 9.31 2.28
N ILE A 15 -0.60 10.58 2.05
CA ILE A 15 -0.60 11.16 0.69
C ILE A 15 0.37 10.38 -0.20
N ALA A 16 1.56 10.02 0.30
CA ALA A 16 2.51 9.20 -0.45
C ALA A 16 1.93 7.80 -0.77
N ILE A 17 1.19 7.17 0.12
CA ILE A 17 0.58 5.85 -0.12
C ILE A 17 -0.54 5.92 -1.19
N ASP A 18 -1.40 6.92 -1.10
CA ASP A 18 -2.63 7.03 -1.89
C ASP A 18 -2.43 7.73 -3.27
N HIS A 19 -1.26 8.31 -3.55
CA HIS A 19 -1.07 9.16 -4.75
C HIS A 19 -1.19 8.46 -6.11
N GLN A 20 -1.12 7.12 -6.12
CA GLN A 20 -1.28 6.31 -7.34
C GLN A 20 -2.68 5.69 -7.49
N LEU A 21 -3.61 5.97 -6.57
CA LEU A 21 -4.99 5.50 -6.70
C LEU A 21 -5.57 5.85 -8.08
N CYS A 22 -6.35 4.92 -8.64
CA CYS A 22 -7.01 5.04 -9.93
C CYS A 22 -6.07 5.21 -11.15
N ARG A 23 -4.75 5.03 -11.01
CA ARG A 23 -3.80 5.13 -12.15
C ARG A 23 -3.77 3.88 -13.04
N LYS A 24 -4.33 2.76 -12.57
CA LYS A 24 -4.44 1.50 -13.32
C LYS A 24 -3.09 1.08 -13.93
N GLU A 25 -2.99 0.89 -15.24
CA GLU A 25 -1.81 0.44 -15.96
C GLU A 25 -0.64 1.44 -15.85
N ARG A 26 -0.91 2.69 -15.45
CA ARG A 26 0.12 3.73 -15.22
C ARG A 26 0.68 3.72 -13.79
N THR A 27 0.28 2.77 -12.97
CA THR A 27 0.82 2.61 -11.61
C THR A 27 2.27 2.15 -11.71
N ASN A 28 3.18 2.92 -11.12
CA ASN A 28 4.57 2.51 -10.94
C ASN A 28 4.65 1.62 -9.69
N THR A 29 4.70 0.31 -9.93
CA THR A 29 4.71 -0.73 -8.88
C THR A 29 5.98 -0.70 -8.05
N GLU A 30 7.15 -0.44 -8.65
CA GLU A 30 8.42 -0.34 -7.93
C GLU A 30 8.40 0.81 -6.92
N LEU A 31 7.87 1.97 -7.32
CA LEU A 31 7.71 3.12 -6.42
C LEU A 31 6.66 2.84 -5.34
N LEU A 32 5.53 2.23 -5.74
CA LEU A 32 4.45 1.89 -4.80
C LEU A 32 4.97 0.95 -3.72
N GLU A 33 5.64 -0.14 -4.08
CA GLU A 33 6.21 -1.10 -3.15
C GLU A 33 7.14 -0.44 -2.13
N LYS A 34 8.08 0.39 -2.58
CA LYS A 34 9.00 1.11 -1.67
C LYS A 34 8.25 1.98 -0.66
N ILE A 35 7.22 2.70 -1.12
CA ILE A 35 6.39 3.56 -0.25
C ILE A 35 5.61 2.73 0.78
N LEU A 36 5.02 1.61 0.36
CA LEU A 36 4.26 0.74 1.26
C LEU A 36 5.17 0.10 2.31
N VAL A 37 6.35 -0.40 1.90
CA VAL A 37 7.34 -1.02 2.80
C VAL A 37 7.83 -0.04 3.86
N ASN A 38 8.06 1.23 3.50
CA ASN A 38 8.44 2.27 4.46
C ASN A 38 7.40 2.52 5.56
N ASN A 39 6.15 2.10 5.35
CA ASN A 39 5.04 2.34 6.25
C ASN A 39 4.57 1.07 7.00
N PHE A 40 5.27 -0.05 6.86
CA PHE A 40 5.02 -1.24 7.67
C PHE A 40 5.33 -1.02 9.14
N GLY A 41 4.66 -1.78 10.01
CA GLY A 41 4.81 -1.65 11.48
C GLY A 41 4.19 -0.38 12.08
N SER A 42 3.52 0.45 11.28
CA SER A 42 2.80 1.62 11.78
C SER A 42 1.65 1.23 12.72
N SER A 43 1.55 1.88 13.88
CA SER A 43 0.38 1.80 14.77
C SER A 43 -0.80 2.65 14.29
N GLU A 44 -0.60 3.50 13.28
CA GLU A 44 -1.62 4.43 12.79
C GLU A 44 -2.66 3.72 11.93
N PHE A 45 -3.91 3.71 12.39
CA PHE A 45 -5.05 3.13 11.67
C PHE A 45 -5.15 3.65 10.23
N PHE A 46 -4.96 4.96 10.03
CA PHE A 46 -5.12 5.59 8.72
C PHE A 46 -4.02 5.21 7.73
N ILE A 47 -2.82 4.90 8.21
CA ILE A 47 -1.73 4.36 7.39
C ILE A 47 -2.06 2.94 6.95
N ASN A 48 -2.41 2.07 7.91
CA ASN A 48 -2.72 0.67 7.62
C ASN A 48 -3.93 0.54 6.69
N LYS A 49 -4.92 1.42 6.85
CA LYS A 49 -6.08 1.52 5.95
C LYS A 49 -5.68 1.99 4.55
N ALA A 50 -4.80 2.98 4.43
CA ALA A 50 -4.32 3.48 3.14
C ALA A 50 -3.52 2.40 2.38
N ILE A 51 -2.63 1.67 3.05
CA ILE A 51 -1.89 0.55 2.44
C ILE A 51 -2.86 -0.47 1.83
N GLY A 52 -3.83 -0.91 2.64
CA GLY A 52 -4.84 -1.88 2.20
C GLY A 52 -5.69 -1.35 1.04
N TRP A 53 -6.07 -0.07 1.06
CA TRP A 53 -6.86 0.55 0.00
C TRP A 53 -6.09 0.69 -1.31
N SER A 54 -4.83 1.15 -1.24
CA SER A 54 -3.94 1.29 -2.40
C SER A 54 -3.74 -0.06 -3.12
N LEU A 55 -3.47 -1.12 -2.35
CA LEU A 55 -3.37 -2.49 -2.88
C LEU A 55 -4.69 -3.00 -3.46
N ARG A 56 -5.80 -2.81 -2.74
CA ARG A 56 -7.14 -3.22 -3.21
C ARG A 56 -7.57 -2.49 -4.48
N ASP A 57 -7.18 -1.24 -4.64
CA ASP A 57 -7.48 -0.51 -5.87
C ASP A 57 -6.66 -1.07 -7.03
N TYR A 58 -5.35 -1.25 -6.83
CA TYR A 58 -4.47 -1.78 -7.86
C TYR A 58 -4.76 -3.24 -8.23
N SER A 59 -5.31 -4.04 -7.29
CA SER A 59 -5.70 -5.43 -7.57
C SER A 59 -6.75 -5.54 -8.66
N LYS A 60 -7.54 -4.49 -8.93
CA LYS A 60 -8.50 -4.48 -10.04
C LYS A 60 -7.82 -4.40 -11.41
N THR A 61 -6.55 -4.00 -11.46
CA THR A 61 -5.72 -3.92 -12.67
C THR A 61 -4.74 -5.08 -12.75
N ASN A 62 -4.08 -5.43 -11.64
CA ASN A 62 -3.08 -6.50 -11.61
C ASN A 62 -3.18 -7.32 -10.32
N GLN A 63 -4.04 -8.34 -10.33
CA GLN A 63 -4.27 -9.23 -9.17
C GLN A 63 -3.03 -10.02 -8.79
N ASP A 64 -2.28 -10.53 -9.76
CA ASP A 64 -1.10 -11.37 -9.51
C ASP A 64 0.01 -10.59 -8.82
N TRP A 65 0.25 -9.34 -9.23
CA TRP A 65 1.21 -8.48 -8.55
C TRP A 65 0.82 -8.25 -7.10
N VAL A 66 -0.45 -7.92 -6.83
CA VAL A 66 -0.93 -7.69 -5.45
C VAL A 66 -0.87 -8.98 -4.61
N ARG A 67 -1.23 -10.14 -5.18
CA ARG A 67 -1.10 -11.44 -4.50
C ARG A 67 0.34 -11.72 -4.11
N ASN A 68 1.27 -11.57 -5.05
CA ASN A 68 2.69 -11.79 -4.78
C ASN A 68 3.24 -10.81 -3.75
N PHE A 69 2.84 -9.53 -3.84
CA PHE A 69 3.23 -8.51 -2.86
C PHE A 69 2.78 -8.88 -1.44
N VAL A 70 1.50 -9.25 -1.28
CA VAL A 70 0.94 -9.64 0.02
C VAL A 70 1.62 -10.90 0.55
N GLU A 71 1.77 -11.96 -0.26
CA GLU A 71 2.44 -13.19 0.17
C GLU A 71 3.89 -12.95 0.62
N THR A 72 4.61 -12.08 -0.07
CA THR A 72 6.01 -11.74 0.24
C THR A 72 6.14 -10.93 1.53
N HIS A 73 5.16 -10.08 1.85
CA HIS A 73 5.27 -9.09 2.92
C HIS A 73 4.30 -9.28 4.10
N LYS A 74 3.39 -10.27 4.04
CA LYS A 74 2.30 -10.46 5.02
C LYS A 74 2.77 -10.47 6.48
N ASP A 75 3.95 -11.00 6.77
CA ASP A 75 4.48 -11.08 8.15
C ASP A 75 4.81 -9.72 8.75
N LYS A 76 4.98 -8.68 7.91
CA LYS A 76 5.28 -7.29 8.32
C LYS A 76 4.06 -6.37 8.19
N MET A 77 3.00 -6.82 7.54
CA MET A 77 1.80 -6.03 7.28
C MET A 77 0.83 -6.11 8.46
N ASP A 78 0.10 -5.02 8.69
CA ASP A 78 -1.02 -5.05 9.63
C ASP A 78 -2.16 -5.94 9.09
N LYS A 79 -2.86 -6.64 10.00
CA LYS A 79 -3.97 -7.53 9.67
C LYS A 79 -5.08 -6.80 8.90
N LEU A 80 -5.31 -5.52 9.19
CA LEU A 80 -6.26 -4.68 8.45
C LEU A 80 -5.81 -4.50 7.00
N SER A 81 -4.53 -4.18 6.78
CA SER A 81 -4.00 -3.96 5.43
C SER A 81 -4.14 -5.22 4.57
N ILE A 82 -3.82 -6.40 5.12
CA ILE A 82 -3.97 -7.70 4.43
C ILE A 82 -5.44 -7.93 4.08
N ARG A 83 -6.36 -7.80 5.06
CA ARG A 83 -7.80 -8.03 4.85
C ARG A 83 -8.38 -7.12 3.76
N GLU A 84 -7.98 -5.86 3.73
CA GLU A 84 -8.44 -4.91 2.70
C GLU A 84 -7.85 -5.24 1.33
N ALA A 85 -6.53 -5.50 1.25
CA ALA A 85 -5.83 -5.82 0.01
C ALA A 85 -6.38 -7.10 -0.64
N SER A 86 -6.69 -8.12 0.16
CA SER A 86 -7.14 -9.43 -0.32
C SER A 86 -8.61 -9.50 -0.74
N LYS A 87 -9.36 -8.39 -0.73
CA LYS A 87 -10.81 -8.44 -1.01
C LYS A 87 -11.16 -8.96 -2.42
N TYR A 88 -10.26 -8.77 -3.39
CA TYR A 88 -10.46 -9.20 -4.78
C TYR A 88 -9.35 -10.16 -5.26
N LEU A 89 -8.64 -10.81 -4.34
CA LEU A 89 -7.62 -11.82 -4.65
C LEU A 89 -8.18 -13.24 -4.51
#